data_AF-A0A946E1Q8-F1
#
_entry.id   AF-A0A946E1Q8-F1
#
_cell.length_a   1.000
_cell.length_b   1.000
_cell.length_c   1.000
_cell.angle_alpha   90.00
_cell.angle_beta   90.00
_cell.angle_gamma   90.00
#
_symmetry.space_group_name_H-M   'P 1'
#
loop_
_entity.id
_entity.type
_entity.pdbx_description
1 polymer ?
#
loop_
_entity_poly.entity_id
_entity_poly.type
_entity_poly.pdbx_seq_one_letter_code
_entity_poly.pdbx_strand_id
1 'polypeptide(L)'
;MLAGFCLVDRYVLVPKVDWSMSQFQVLAPFTGHGVGRRAAIQAFNAFPGRWQVSQIPENEAAVLFWRNVIDTYSGGGFEERLVPSPKRDDEPRNVMLFTAPGPR
;
A
#
# COMPACT_ATOMS: atom_id res chain seq x y z
N MET A 1 -13.84 17.23 10.66
CA MET A 1 -13.54 15.89 11.20
C MET A 1 -12.40 15.29 10.41
N LEU A 2 -11.52 14.53 11.06
CA LEU A 2 -10.45 13.76 10.41
C LEU A 2 -10.92 12.32 10.21
N ALA A 3 -10.70 11.73 9.03
CA ALA A 3 -11.12 10.37 8.71
C ALA A 3 -9.99 9.32 8.80
N GLY A 4 -8.74 9.78 8.94
CA GLY A 4 -7.56 8.93 8.89
C GLY A 4 -6.34 9.67 8.35
N PHE A 5 -5.30 8.94 7.98
CA PHE A 5 -4.09 9.48 7.36
C PHE A 5 -3.36 8.42 6.51
N CYS A 6 -2.51 8.90 5.60
CA CYS A 6 -1.57 8.11 4.81
C CYS A 6 -0.16 8.69 5.03
N LEU A 7 0.82 7.85 5.30
CA LEU A 7 2.24 8.21 5.32
C LEU A 7 2.92 7.55 4.12
N VAL A 8 3.52 8.39 3.29
CA VAL A 8 4.31 8.00 2.13
C VAL A 8 5.75 8.38 2.41
N ASP A 9 6.67 7.43 2.29
CA ASP A 9 8.10 7.65 2.44
C ASP A 9 8.92 6.82 1.44
N ARG A 10 10.24 6.83 1.61
CA ARG A 10 11.19 6.07 0.78
C ARG A 10 11.83 4.89 1.54
N TYR A 11 11.22 4.47 2.65
CA TYR A 11 11.69 3.31 3.39
C TYR A 11 11.17 2.04 2.71
N VAL A 12 12.02 1.47 1.85
CA VAL A 12 11.67 0.34 0.98
C VAL A 12 12.29 -0.97 1.46
N LEU A 13 11.53 -2.05 1.33
CA LEU A 13 11.96 -3.43 1.63
C LEU A 13 12.51 -4.12 0.38
N VAL A 14 12.24 -3.55 -0.78
CA VAL A 14 12.60 -4.09 -2.10
C VAL A 14 13.49 -3.07 -2.83
N PRO A 15 14.61 -3.50 -3.45
CA PRO A 15 15.43 -2.63 -4.27
C PRO A 15 14.67 -2.05 -5.47
N LYS A 16 15.09 -0.87 -5.94
CA LYS A 16 14.51 -0.18 -7.12
C LYS A 16 13.02 0.18 -6.95
N VAL A 17 12.62 0.56 -5.74
CA VAL A 17 11.29 1.10 -5.43
C VAL A 17 11.47 2.55 -5.00
N ASP A 18 10.60 3.44 -5.47
CA ASP A 18 10.69 4.87 -5.21
C ASP A 18 9.91 5.28 -3.96
N TRP A 19 8.73 4.66 -3.76
CA TRP A 19 7.77 5.04 -2.73
C TRP A 19 7.23 3.85 -1.95
N SER A 20 6.97 4.07 -0.67
CA SER A 20 6.36 3.10 0.25
C SER A 20 5.16 3.72 0.94
N MET A 21 4.04 2.99 0.96
CA MET A 21 2.96 3.28 1.89
C MET A 21 3.33 2.71 3.26
N SER A 22 3.99 3.51 4.09
CA SER A 22 4.56 3.03 5.36
C SER A 22 3.55 3.00 6.50
N GLN A 23 2.58 3.91 6.49
CA GLN A 23 1.43 3.86 7.40
C GLN A 23 0.15 4.27 6.68
N PHE A 24 -0.93 3.56 6.97
CA PHE A 24 -2.24 3.83 6.42
C PHE A 24 -3.30 3.49 7.43
N GLN A 25 -4.10 4.48 7.82
CA GLN A 25 -5.15 4.30 8.82
C GLN A 25 -6.41 5.04 8.39
N VAL A 26 -7.53 4.34 8.42
CA VAL A 26 -8.88 4.90 8.28
C VAL A 26 -9.61 4.63 9.58
N LEU A 27 -10.21 5.65 10.18
CA LEU A 27 -10.92 5.50 11.44
C LEU A 27 -12.21 4.70 11.23
N ALA A 28 -12.57 3.86 12.21
CA ALA A 28 -13.70 2.93 12.12
C ALA A 28 -15.00 3.53 11.57
N PRO A 29 -15.44 4.75 11.98
CA PRO A 29 -16.66 5.38 11.45
C PRO A 29 -16.66 5.63 9.92
N PHE A 30 -15.49 5.62 9.28
CA PHE A 30 -15.30 5.90 7.86
C PHE A 30 -14.94 4.65 7.03
N THR A 31 -14.88 3.47 7.67
CA THR A 31 -14.63 2.19 6.98
C THR A 31 -15.88 1.73 6.21
N GLY A 32 -15.72 0.93 5.16
CA GLY A 32 -16.85 0.44 4.33
C GLY A 32 -17.45 1.47 3.35
N HIS A 33 -17.10 2.74 3.44
CA HIS A 33 -17.65 3.83 2.59
C HIS A 33 -16.72 4.22 1.42
N GLY A 34 -15.72 3.39 1.10
CA GLY A 34 -14.75 3.66 0.03
C GLY A 34 -13.72 4.76 0.32
N VAL A 35 -13.72 5.35 1.52
CA VAL A 35 -12.79 6.44 1.92
C VAL A 35 -11.33 6.00 1.80
N GLY A 36 -11.00 4.80 2.30
CA GLY A 36 -9.64 4.26 2.22
C GLY A 36 -9.16 4.09 0.78
N ARG A 37 -9.97 3.49 -0.08
CA ARG A 37 -9.64 3.31 -1.50
C ARG A 37 -9.36 4.65 -2.18
N ARG A 38 -10.22 5.66 -1.95
CA ARG A 38 -10.03 7.00 -2.51
C ARG A 38 -8.73 7.65 -2.01
N ALA A 39 -8.43 7.55 -0.71
CA ALA A 39 -7.21 8.10 -0.12
C ALA A 39 -5.95 7.44 -0.70
N ALA A 40 -5.94 6.11 -0.82
CA ALA A 40 -4.83 5.37 -1.41
C ALA A 40 -4.58 5.76 -2.89
N ILE A 41 -5.64 5.82 -3.70
CA ILE A 41 -5.55 6.24 -5.11
C ILE A 41 -5.02 7.67 -5.22
N GLN A 42 -5.48 8.59 -4.37
CA GLN A 42 -4.97 9.97 -4.34
C GLN A 42 -3.47 10.01 -4.00
N ALA A 43 -3.03 9.22 -3.02
CA ALA A 43 -1.61 9.13 -2.67
C ALA A 43 -0.78 8.60 -3.86
N PHE A 44 -1.22 7.52 -4.52
CA PHE A 44 -0.51 6.96 -5.67
C PHE A 44 -0.41 7.95 -6.83
N ASN A 45 -1.49 8.68 -7.12
CA ASN A 45 -1.49 9.71 -8.18
C ASN A 45 -0.62 10.93 -7.82
N ALA A 46 -0.47 11.25 -6.54
CA ALA A 46 0.36 12.37 -6.09
C ALA A 46 1.86 12.07 -6.19
N PHE A 47 2.27 10.80 -6.14
CA PHE A 47 3.67 10.40 -6.27
C PHE A 47 3.85 9.31 -7.35
N PRO A 48 4.07 9.73 -8.61
CA PRO A 48 4.40 8.80 -9.69
C PRO A 48 5.68 8.02 -9.42
N GLY A 49 5.76 6.80 -9.91
CA GLY A 49 6.95 5.94 -9.79
C GLY A 49 6.63 4.52 -9.36
N ARG A 50 7.67 3.79 -8.94
CA ARG A 50 7.56 2.41 -8.46
C ARG A 50 7.18 2.41 -6.99
N TRP A 51 6.13 1.69 -6.67
CA TRP A 51 5.56 1.61 -5.33
C TRP A 51 5.77 0.26 -4.69
N GLN A 52 5.89 0.28 -3.36
CA GLN A 52 5.60 -0.86 -2.53
C GLN A 52 4.50 -0.54 -1.51
N VAL A 53 3.72 -1.55 -1.15
CA VAL A 53 2.87 -1.52 0.03
C VAL A 53 3.14 -2.80 0.81
N SER A 54 3.56 -2.67 2.08
CA SER A 54 3.86 -3.81 2.95
C SER A 54 2.75 -4.03 3.98
N GLN A 55 2.41 -5.30 4.23
CA GLN A 55 1.46 -5.72 5.26
C GLN A 55 2.05 -6.86 6.09
N ILE A 56 1.47 -7.06 7.28
CA ILE A 56 1.61 -8.29 8.04
C ILE A 56 0.73 -9.35 7.35
N PRO A 57 1.25 -10.50 6.90
CA PRO A 57 0.49 -11.53 6.19
C PRO A 57 -0.76 -12.00 6.95
N GLU A 58 -0.68 -12.09 8.28
CA GLU A 58 -1.75 -12.51 9.17
C GLU A 58 -2.88 -11.47 9.28
N ASN A 59 -2.65 -10.24 8.83
CA ASN A 59 -3.70 -9.23 8.74
C ASN A 59 -4.46 -9.39 7.42
N GLU A 60 -5.30 -10.43 7.36
CA GLU A 60 -6.08 -10.79 6.16
C GLU A 60 -6.92 -9.62 5.64
N ALA A 61 -7.52 -8.83 6.55
CA ALA A 61 -8.31 -7.65 6.18
C ALA A 61 -7.48 -6.61 5.43
N ALA A 62 -6.26 -6.31 5.90
CA ALA A 62 -5.36 -5.40 5.21
C ALA A 62 -4.87 -5.97 3.88
N VAL A 63 -4.54 -7.28 3.83
CA VAL A 63 -4.11 -7.94 2.60
C VAL A 63 -5.20 -7.88 1.55
N LEU A 64 -6.44 -8.26 1.88
CA LEU A 64 -7.59 -8.20 0.97
C LEU A 64 -7.88 -6.77 0.50
N PHE A 65 -7.81 -5.80 1.42
CA PHE A 65 -7.97 -4.38 1.08
C PHE A 65 -6.93 -3.94 0.04
N TRP A 66 -5.64 -4.21 0.29
CA TRP A 66 -4.58 -3.77 -0.60
C TRP A 66 -4.58 -4.52 -1.93
N ARG A 67 -4.85 -5.83 -1.94
CA ARG A 67 -5.06 -6.58 -3.19
C ARG A 67 -6.14 -5.91 -4.03
N ASN A 68 -7.32 -5.64 -3.46
CA ASN A 68 -8.41 -5.03 -4.21
C ASN A 68 -8.05 -3.63 -4.74
N VAL A 69 -7.45 -2.77 -3.89
CA VAL A 69 -7.10 -1.40 -4.27
C VAL A 69 -6.03 -1.37 -5.34
N ILE A 70 -4.94 -2.13 -5.18
CA ILE A 70 -3.79 -2.12 -6.08
C ILE A 70 -4.15 -2.81 -7.40
N ASP A 71 -4.84 -3.95 -7.36
CA ASP A 71 -5.32 -4.65 -8.56
C ASP A 71 -6.17 -3.72 -9.43
N THR A 72 -7.15 -3.03 -8.81
CA THR A 72 -8.00 -2.10 -9.56
C THR A 72 -7.23 -0.87 -10.06
N TYR A 73 -6.26 -0.37 -9.28
CA TYR A 73 -5.48 0.81 -9.64
C TYR A 73 -4.48 0.54 -10.78
N SER A 74 -3.80 -0.60 -10.74
CA SER A 74 -2.79 -0.99 -11.73
C SER A 74 -3.37 -1.77 -12.91
N GLY A 75 -4.67 -2.10 -12.89
CA GLY A 75 -5.30 -2.94 -13.90
C GLY A 75 -4.75 -4.37 -13.90
N GLY A 76 -4.48 -4.92 -12.71
CA GLY A 76 -3.83 -6.22 -12.51
C GLY A 76 -2.31 -6.22 -12.65
N GLY A 77 -1.70 -5.08 -13.00
CA GLY A 77 -0.24 -4.92 -13.15
C GLY A 77 0.49 -4.74 -11.82
N PHE A 78 0.42 -5.73 -10.93
CA PHE A 78 1.20 -5.75 -9.69
C PHE A 78 1.81 -7.13 -9.41
N GLU A 79 2.90 -7.13 -8.64
CA GLU A 79 3.51 -8.34 -8.12
C GLU A 79 3.30 -8.41 -6.60
N GLU A 80 3.10 -9.60 -6.06
CA GLU A 80 2.95 -9.84 -4.63
C GLU A 80 3.97 -10.88 -4.18
N ARG A 81 4.70 -10.61 -3.08
CA ARG A 81 5.68 -11.55 -2.52
C ARG A 81 5.92 -11.36 -1.03
N LEU A 82 6.30 -12.45 -0.37
CA LEU A 82 6.79 -12.42 1.00
C LEU A 82 8.27 -11.99 1.00
N VAL A 83 8.61 -11.03 1.87
CA VAL A 83 9.99 -10.58 2.11
C VAL A 83 10.29 -10.61 3.61
N PRO A 84 11.55 -10.86 4.02
CA PRO A 84 11.93 -10.75 5.43
C PRO A 84 11.64 -9.34 5.98
N SER A 85 11.19 -9.26 7.24
CA SER A 85 11.06 -7.98 7.90
C SER A 85 12.41 -7.49 8.40
N PRO A 86 12.74 -6.20 8.22
CA PRO A 86 13.98 -5.63 8.73
C PRO A 86 14.02 -5.53 10.26
N LYS A 87 12.87 -5.74 10.95
CA LYS A 87 12.80 -5.75 12.41
C LYS A 87 13.07 -7.13 12.99
N ARG A 88 12.57 -8.18 12.32
CA ARG A 88 12.48 -9.55 12.82
C ARG A 88 12.36 -10.54 11.65
N ASP A 89 13.32 -11.44 11.51
CA ASP A 89 13.32 -12.41 10.40
C ASP A 89 12.14 -13.39 10.44
N ASP A 90 11.57 -13.64 11.63
CA ASP A 90 10.44 -14.54 11.85
C ASP A 90 9.06 -13.90 11.60
N GLU A 91 9.02 -12.62 11.21
CA GLU A 91 7.79 -11.89 10.87
C GLU A 91 7.87 -11.37 9.43
N PRO A 92 7.66 -12.22 8.41
CA PRO A 92 7.74 -11.77 7.02
C PRO A 92 6.70 -10.69 6.73
N ARG A 93 6.97 -9.88 5.70
CA ARG A 93 6.05 -8.88 5.18
C ARG A 93 5.51 -9.36 3.85
N ASN A 94 4.20 -9.28 3.68
CA ASN A 94 3.61 -9.37 2.36
C ASN A 94 3.79 -8.02 1.66
N VAL A 95 4.48 -8.00 0.53
CA VAL A 95 4.79 -6.77 -0.22
C VAL A 95 4.18 -6.85 -1.61
N MET A 96 3.35 -5.85 -1.91
CA MET A 96 2.79 -5.62 -3.24
C MET A 96 3.57 -4.52 -3.95
N LEU A 97 3.99 -4.78 -5.19
CA LEU A 97 4.80 -3.90 -6.02
C LEU A 97 4.02 -3.54 -7.28
N PHE A 98 3.96 -2.26 -7.62
CA PHE A 98 3.31 -1.77 -8.85
C PHE A 98 3.92 -0.45 -9.29
N THR A 99 3.54 0.05 -10.46
CA THR A 99 3.96 1.37 -10.95
C THR A 99 2.76 2.30 -11.00
N ALA A 100 2.86 3.44 -10.34
CA ALA A 100 1.90 4.52 -10.46
C ALA A 100 2.28 5.40 -11.66
N PRO A 101 1.39 5.59 -12.66
CA PRO A 101 1.67 6.44 -13.79
C PRO A 101 1.80 7.91 -13.37
N GLY A 102 2.57 8.68 -14.15
CA GLY A 102 2.57 10.14 -14.03
C GLY A 102 1.17 10.74 -14.20
N PRO A 103 0.92 11.97 -13.70
CA PRO A 103 -0.29 12.69 -14.08
C PRO A 103 -0.39 12.74 -15.60
N ARG A 104 -1.60 12.49 -16.12
CA ARG A 104 -1.92 12.71 -17.53
C ARG A 104 -1.91 14.19 -17.87
#